data_AF-A0A1H6EK16-F1
#
_entry.id   AF-A0A1H6EK16-F1
#
_cell.length_a   1.000
_cell.length_b   1.000
_cell.length_c   1.000
_cell.angle_alpha   90.00
_cell.angle_beta   90.00
_cell.angle_gamma   90.00
#
_symmetry.space_group_name_H-M   'P 1'
#
loop_
_entity.id
_entity.type
_entity.pdbx_description
1 polymer ?
#
loop_
_entity_poly.entity_id
_entity_poly.type
_entity_poly.pdbx_seq_one_letter_code
_entity_poly.pdbx_strand_id
1 'polypeptide(L)'
;MRLGNQTFLLEGDTVGGELKMTPGTLSGHGSGSESLADKFGQLAQLLEQARTDDQCFGPIGNAVGISDKYFETLQGCQEMAQKAQQFLTETKQALEDTVKDYDETEQQIIEMLNKAGEGLAG
;
A
#
# COMPACT_ATOMS: atom_id res chain seq x y z
N MET A 1 -35.92 -37.37 -9.44
CA MET A 1 -35.02 -36.56 -10.29
C MET A 1 -35.26 -35.09 -9.99
N ARG A 2 -34.36 -34.46 -9.20
CA ARG A 2 -34.08 -33.01 -9.17
C ARG A 2 -32.85 -32.80 -8.27
N LEU A 3 -31.75 -32.35 -8.87
CA LEU A 3 -30.54 -31.87 -8.22
C LEU A 3 -30.80 -30.49 -7.59
N GLY A 4 -30.09 -30.12 -6.53
CA GLY A 4 -30.21 -28.78 -5.95
C GLY A 4 -29.40 -28.55 -4.69
N ASN A 5 -28.09 -28.43 -4.88
CA ASN A 5 -27.04 -28.00 -3.96
C ASN A 5 -27.48 -26.87 -3.00
N GLN A 6 -27.38 -27.09 -1.68
CA GLN A 6 -27.48 -26.01 -0.69
C GLN A 6 -26.48 -26.18 0.45
N THR A 7 -25.96 -25.00 0.82
CA THR A 7 -25.29 -24.66 2.08
C THR A 7 -23.77 -24.79 2.09
N PHE A 8 -23.19 -23.72 1.54
CA PHE A 8 -21.87 -23.16 1.81
C PHE A 8 -21.64 -23.02 3.32
N LEU A 9 -20.85 -23.91 3.90
CA LEU A 9 -20.17 -23.71 5.17
C LEU A 9 -18.68 -23.82 4.88
N LEU A 10 -17.95 -22.71 4.95
CA LEU A 10 -16.54 -22.75 5.28
C LEU A 10 -16.29 -21.69 6.33
N GLU A 11 -16.33 -22.16 7.57
CA GLU A 11 -15.64 -21.59 8.72
C GLU A 11 -14.17 -21.32 8.36
N GLY A 12 -13.62 -20.27 8.96
CA GLY A 12 -12.25 -19.85 8.73
C GLY A 12 -11.22 -20.89 9.15
N ASP A 13 -10.11 -20.91 8.43
CA ASP A 13 -8.77 -21.00 9.02
C ASP A 13 -7.73 -20.63 7.95
N THR A 14 -6.98 -19.57 8.22
CA THR A 14 -5.87 -19.08 7.42
C THR A 14 -4.65 -19.98 7.58
N VAL A 15 -4.38 -20.91 6.66
CA VAL A 15 -3.02 -21.34 6.29
C VAL A 15 -3.04 -21.93 4.88
N GLY A 16 -2.49 -21.22 3.88
CA GLY A 16 -2.14 -21.81 2.56
C GLY A 16 -3.19 -21.77 1.44
N GLY A 17 -4.20 -20.90 1.52
CA GLY A 17 -5.26 -20.77 0.51
C GLY A 17 -4.92 -19.74 -0.57
N GLU A 18 -5.19 -20.08 -1.82
CA GLU A 18 -5.20 -19.21 -3.00
C GLU A 18 -5.66 -17.78 -2.64
N LEU A 19 -4.71 -16.83 -2.64
CA LEU A 19 -4.98 -15.43 -2.33
C LEU A 19 -5.87 -14.87 -3.44
N LYS A 20 -7.19 -14.92 -3.25
CA LYS A 20 -8.14 -14.32 -4.18
C LYS A 20 -7.93 -12.81 -4.17
N MET A 21 -7.32 -12.29 -5.23
CA MET A 21 -7.18 -10.87 -5.50
C MET A 21 -8.54 -10.29 -5.90
N THR A 22 -9.39 -10.09 -4.89
CA THR A 22 -10.67 -9.39 -5.04
C THR A 22 -10.44 -7.88 -4.96
N PRO A 23 -11.32 -7.04 -5.53
CA PRO A 23 -11.26 -5.59 -5.37
C PRO A 23 -11.20 -5.15 -3.89
N GLY A 24 -11.89 -5.86 -3.00
CA GLY A 24 -11.83 -5.65 -1.54
C GLY A 24 -10.45 -5.95 -0.93
N THR A 25 -9.76 -6.99 -1.41
CA THR A 25 -8.40 -7.32 -0.97
C THR A 25 -7.40 -6.26 -1.44
N LEU A 26 -7.53 -5.80 -2.68
CA LEU A 26 -6.63 -4.79 -3.28
C LEU A 26 -6.80 -3.43 -2.60
N SER A 27 -8.04 -2.98 -2.40
CA SER A 27 -8.33 -1.73 -1.68
C SER A 27 -7.83 -1.76 -0.23
N GLY A 28 -8.06 -2.87 0.51
CA GLY A 28 -7.53 -3.03 1.86
C GLY A 28 -6.00 -2.99 1.92
N HIS A 29 -5.31 -3.60 0.94
CA HIS A 29 -3.85 -3.52 0.83
C HIS A 29 -3.36 -2.10 0.48
N GLY A 30 -4.11 -1.37 -0.35
CA GLY A 30 -3.87 0.05 -0.66
C GLY A 30 -3.96 0.94 0.58
N SER A 31 -5.00 0.79 1.40
CA SER A 31 -5.14 1.51 2.67
C SER A 31 -4.03 1.18 3.67
N GLY A 32 -3.61 -0.08 3.74
CA GLY A 32 -2.46 -0.50 4.56
C GLY A 32 -1.16 0.16 4.08
N SER A 33 -0.94 0.22 2.77
CA SER A 33 0.20 0.88 2.16
C SER A 33 0.22 2.38 2.48
N GLU A 34 -0.92 3.07 2.39
CA GLU A 34 -1.04 4.48 2.79
C GLU A 34 -0.67 4.72 4.25
N SER A 35 -1.23 3.92 5.16
CA SER A 35 -0.94 4.07 6.58
C SER A 35 0.55 3.88 6.91
N LEU A 36 1.21 2.95 6.20
CA LEU A 36 2.65 2.76 6.33
C LEU A 36 3.43 3.92 5.69
N ALA A 37 2.99 4.43 4.55
CA ALA A 37 3.60 5.59 3.89
C ALA A 37 3.61 6.81 4.82
N ASP A 38 2.48 7.09 5.48
CA ASP A 38 2.36 8.17 6.46
C ASP A 38 3.33 8.01 7.63
N LYS A 39 3.50 6.78 8.13
CA LYS A 39 4.45 6.48 9.22
C LYS A 39 5.89 6.71 8.79
N PHE A 40 6.25 6.31 7.57
CA PHE A 40 7.59 6.55 7.04
C PHE A 40 7.84 8.05 6.78
N GLY A 41 6.82 8.80 6.34
CA GLY A 41 6.88 10.26 6.25
C GLY A 41 7.11 10.92 7.60
N GLN A 42 6.38 10.50 8.64
CA GLN A 42 6.59 10.97 10.02
C GLN A 42 7.99 10.63 10.54
N LEU A 43 8.48 9.41 10.27
CA LEU A 43 9.83 9.00 10.64
C LEU A 43 10.90 9.89 9.98
N ALA A 44 10.75 10.20 8.68
CA ALA A 44 11.66 11.09 7.99
C ALA A 44 11.72 12.48 8.63
N GLN A 45 10.56 13.04 9.03
CA GLN A 45 10.50 14.32 9.74
C GLN A 45 11.17 14.27 11.12
N LEU A 46 10.99 13.18 11.88
CA LEU A 46 11.66 13.01 13.17
C LEU A 46 13.18 12.92 13.02
N LEU A 47 13.67 12.24 11.99
CA LEU A 47 15.10 12.14 11.70
C LEU A 47 15.70 13.49 11.29
N GLU A 48 14.94 14.31 10.54
CA GLU A 48 15.34 15.67 10.20
C GLU A 48 15.43 16.58 11.43
N GLN A 49 14.47 16.47 12.35
CA GLN A 49 14.50 17.18 13.63
C GLN A 49 15.71 16.76 14.47
N ALA A 50 15.97 15.46 14.57
CA ALA A 50 17.14 14.92 15.28
C ALA A 50 18.48 15.39 14.67
N ARG A 51 18.51 15.64 13.36
CA ARG A 51 19.69 16.21 12.68
C ARG A 51 19.91 17.69 13.02
N THR A 52 18.84 18.44 13.24
CA THR A 52 18.90 19.90 13.43
C THR A 52 19.03 20.28 14.91
N ASP A 53 18.74 19.35 15.84
CA ASP A 53 18.98 19.50 17.27
C ASP A 53 20.47 19.23 17.61
N ASP A 54 21.31 20.21 17.29
CA ASP A 54 22.78 20.18 17.40
C ASP A 54 23.32 20.13 18.86
N GLN A 55 22.47 19.99 19.88
CA GLN A 55 22.89 20.04 21.28
C GLN A 55 23.61 18.77 21.76
N CYS A 56 23.60 17.68 20.98
CA CYS A 56 24.00 16.36 21.47
C CYS A 56 25.51 16.12 21.66
N PHE A 57 26.39 16.74 20.86
CA PHE A 57 27.81 16.33 20.81
C PHE A 57 28.78 17.29 21.50
N GLY A 58 28.34 18.50 21.86
CA GLY A 58 29.18 19.52 22.51
C GLY A 58 30.45 19.91 21.72
N PRO A 59 31.29 20.82 22.25
CA PRO A 59 32.49 21.30 21.55
C PRO A 59 33.51 20.18 21.26
N ILE A 60 33.58 19.17 22.13
CA ILE A 60 34.52 18.05 22.01
C ILE A 60 34.06 17.06 20.93
N GLY A 61 32.77 16.70 20.88
CA GLY A 61 32.25 15.75 19.89
C GLY A 61 32.33 16.25 18.45
N ASN A 62 32.20 17.57 18.26
CA ASN A 62 32.40 18.22 16.95
C ASN A 62 33.88 18.23 16.53
N ALA A 63 34.81 18.34 17.48
CA ALA A 63 36.26 18.35 17.19
C ALA A 63 36.81 16.96 16.80
N VAL A 64 36.14 15.88 17.21
CA VAL A 64 36.55 14.49 16.91
C VAL A 64 35.78 13.86 15.73
N GLY A 65 34.91 14.62 15.05
CA GLY A 65 34.18 14.17 13.85
C GLY A 65 33.08 13.12 14.12
N ILE A 66 32.69 12.91 15.38
CA ILE A 66 31.61 11.98 15.75
C ILE A 66 30.25 12.52 15.30
N SER A 67 30.09 13.85 15.31
CA SER A 67 28.92 14.55 14.78
C SER A 67 28.67 14.23 13.30
N ASP A 68 29.72 14.22 12.47
CA ASP A 68 29.60 14.07 11.02
C ASP A 68 29.07 12.69 10.65
N LYS A 69 29.58 11.64 11.30
CA LYS A 69 29.11 10.26 11.08
C LYS A 69 27.68 10.04 11.59
N TYR A 70 27.33 10.68 12.70
CA TYR A 70 25.96 10.66 13.20
C TYR A 70 25.00 11.32 12.21
N PHE A 71 25.33 12.51 11.70
CA PHE A 71 24.51 13.22 10.73
C PHE A 71 24.40 12.50 9.38
N GLU A 72 25.49 11.90 8.89
CA GLU A 72 25.48 11.06 7.67
C GLU A 72 24.53 9.86 7.83
N THR A 73 24.56 9.21 9.01
CA THR A 73 23.68 8.09 9.31
C THR A 73 22.21 8.53 9.39
N LEU A 74 21.93 9.65 10.07
CA LEU A 74 20.58 10.22 10.14
C LEU A 74 20.05 10.57 8.76
N GLN A 75 20.87 11.21 7.92
CA GLN A 75 20.50 11.52 6.55
C GLN A 75 20.20 10.26 5.75
N GLY A 76 21.04 9.21 5.85
CA GLY A 76 20.78 7.94 5.19
C GLY A 76 19.46 7.29 5.65
N CYS A 77 19.15 7.33 6.94
CA CYS A 77 17.87 6.86 7.47
C CYS A 77 16.68 7.68 6.94
N GLN A 78 16.84 9.01 6.86
CA GLN A 78 15.81 9.91 6.35
C GLN A 78 15.51 9.60 4.87
N GLU A 79 16.54 9.46 4.04
CA GLU A 79 16.40 9.14 2.62
C GLU A 79 15.75 7.76 2.40
N MET A 80 16.11 6.76 3.21
CA MET A 80 15.47 5.44 3.15
C MET A 80 13.99 5.51 3.56
N ALA A 81 13.66 6.26 4.61
CA ALA A 81 12.28 6.46 5.03
C ALA A 81 11.46 7.15 3.92
N GLN A 82 12.00 8.18 3.27
CA GLN A 82 11.34 8.84 2.13
C GLN A 82 11.12 7.90 0.95
N LYS A 83 12.11 7.06 0.61
CA LYS A 83 11.97 6.05 -0.46
C LYS A 83 10.89 5.03 -0.12
N ALA A 84 10.82 4.58 1.13
CA ALA A 84 9.78 3.65 1.59
C ALA A 84 8.39 4.30 1.50
N GLN A 85 8.25 5.55 1.93
CA GLN A 85 7.01 6.32 1.77
C GLN A 85 6.60 6.39 0.28
N GLN A 86 7.51 6.79 -0.60
CA GLN A 86 7.22 6.89 -2.03
C GLN A 86 6.77 5.56 -2.63
N PHE A 87 7.51 4.48 -2.36
CA PHE A 87 7.19 3.14 -2.85
C PHE A 87 5.77 2.69 -2.44
N LEU A 88 5.38 2.96 -1.19
CA LEU A 88 4.07 2.59 -0.68
C LEU A 88 2.94 3.43 -1.28
N THR A 89 3.18 4.73 -1.52
CA THR A 89 2.23 5.60 -2.24
C THR A 89 2.03 5.13 -3.67
N GLU A 90 3.11 4.81 -4.39
CA GLU A 90 3.05 4.28 -5.75
C GLU A 90 2.34 2.92 -5.80
N THR A 91 2.59 2.06 -4.79
CA THR A 91 1.91 0.77 -4.66
C THR A 91 0.40 0.95 -4.46
N LYS A 92 -0.02 1.90 -3.62
CA LYS A 92 -1.45 2.24 -3.46
C LYS A 92 -2.05 2.67 -4.80
N GLN A 93 -1.40 3.59 -5.51
CA GLN A 93 -1.91 4.08 -6.79
C GLN A 93 -2.10 2.94 -7.79
N ALA A 94 -1.11 2.04 -7.91
CA ALA A 94 -1.21 0.89 -8.80
C ALA A 94 -2.36 -0.06 -8.42
N LEU A 95 -2.63 -0.24 -7.12
CA LEU A 95 -3.75 -1.05 -6.65
C LEU A 95 -5.10 -0.39 -6.94
N GLU A 96 -5.21 0.93 -6.76
CA GLU A 96 -6.42 1.69 -7.09
C GLU A 96 -6.71 1.67 -8.59
N ASP A 97 -5.67 1.84 -9.43
CA ASP A 97 -5.78 1.74 -10.88
C ASP A 97 -6.25 0.34 -11.29
N THR A 98 -5.70 -0.71 -10.66
CA THR A 98 -6.13 -2.09 -10.91
C THR A 98 -7.60 -2.32 -10.54
N VAL A 99 -8.05 -1.80 -9.39
CA VAL A 99 -9.46 -1.90 -8.97
C VAL A 99 -10.37 -1.19 -9.97
N LYS A 100 -9.97 0.00 -10.42
CA LYS A 100 -10.72 0.76 -11.43
C LYS A 100 -10.83 0.00 -12.75
N ASP A 101 -9.74 -0.62 -13.22
CA ASP A 101 -9.74 -1.42 -14.45
C ASP A 101 -10.70 -2.63 -14.34
N TYR A 102 -10.79 -3.26 -13.16
CA TYR A 102 -11.78 -4.32 -12.89
C TYR A 102 -13.21 -3.79 -13.03
N ASP A 103 -13.52 -2.65 -12.40
CA ASP A 103 -14.86 -2.06 -12.43
C ASP A 103 -15.26 -1.63 -13.86
N GLU A 104 -14.34 -1.02 -14.61
CA GLU A 104 -14.58 -0.62 -16.01
C GLU A 104 -14.80 -1.82 -16.92
N THR A 105 -14.02 -2.89 -16.74
CA THR A 105 -14.16 -4.13 -17.51
C THR A 105 -15.51 -4.80 -17.22
N GLU A 106 -15.93 -4.87 -15.95
CA GLU A 106 -17.22 -5.44 -15.57
C GLU A 106 -18.38 -4.65 -16.17
N GLN A 107 -18.33 -3.31 -16.12
CA GLN A 107 -19.36 -2.46 -16.72
C GLN A 107 -19.48 -2.67 -18.24
N GLN A 108 -18.36 -2.75 -18.96
CA GLN A 108 -18.36 -3.01 -20.41
C GLN A 108 -18.97 -4.37 -20.75
N ILE A 109 -18.68 -5.41 -19.95
CA ILE A 109 -19.26 -6.74 -20.14
C ILE A 109 -20.78 -6.69 -19.89
N ILE A 110 -21.24 -6.03 -18.82
CA ILE A 110 -22.66 -5.87 -18.53
C ILE A 110 -23.37 -5.13 -19.66
N GLU A 111 -22.79 -4.04 -20.17
CA GLU A 111 -23.36 -3.30 -21.30
C GLU A 111 -23.45 -4.16 -22.57
N MET A 112 -22.40 -4.92 -22.89
CA MET A 112 -22.41 -5.82 -24.05
C MET A 112 -23.47 -6.92 -23.91
N LEU A 113 -23.59 -7.52 -22.71
CA LEU A 113 -24.59 -8.54 -22.44
C LEU A 113 -26.01 -7.99 -22.52
N ASN A 114 -26.25 -6.79 -21.99
CA ASN A 114 -27.55 -6.12 -22.10
C ASN A 114 -27.91 -5.82 -23.56
N LYS A 115 -26.99 -5.24 -24.33
CA LYS A 115 -27.18 -4.97 -25.78
C LYS A 115 -27.44 -6.25 -26.57
N ALA A 116 -26.72 -7.33 -26.29
CA ALA A 116 -26.94 -8.62 -26.93
C ALA A 116 -28.31 -9.23 -26.55
N GLY A 117 -28.72 -9.09 -25.29
CA GLY A 117 -30.03 -9.54 -24.81
C GLY A 117 -31.20 -8.78 -25.44
N GLU A 118 -31.08 -7.47 -25.62
CA GLU A 118 -32.06 -6.64 -26.33
C GLU A 118 -32.20 -7.05 -27.80
N GLY A 119 -31.10 -7.40 -28.47
CA GLY A 119 -31.10 -7.88 -29.86
C GLY A 119 -31.64 -9.30 -30.06
N LEU A 120 -31.69 -10.12 -29.01
CA LEU A 120 -32.25 -11.48 -29.04
C LEU A 120 -33.73 -11.54 -28.64
N ALA A 121 -34.25 -10.48 -28.02
CA ALA A 121 -35.64 -10.36 -27.59
C ALA A 121 -36.56 -9.71 -28.64
N GLY A 122 -36.00 -9.23 -29.76
CA GLY A 122 -36.73 -8.72 -30.94
C GLY A 122 -36.77 -9.75 -32.07
#